data_AF-A0A7K2XRX3-F1
#
_entry.id   AF-A0A7K2XRX3-F1
#
_cell.length_a   1.000
_cell.length_b   1.000
_cell.length_c   1.000
_cell.angle_alpha   90.00
_cell.angle_beta   90.00
_cell.angle_gamma   90.00
#
_symmetry.space_group_name_H-M   'P 1'
#
loop_
_entity.id
_entity.type
_entity.pdbx_description
1 polymer ?
#
loop_
_entity_poly.entity_id
_entity_poly.type
_entity_poly.pdbx_seq_one_letter_code
_entity_poly.pdbx_strand_id
1 'polypeptide(L)'
;DHWADEAELLLQADGRPRGALTVRLGTRSHFVLELVAPDDSHAPILRPVREVLPPQQIAALPVLPEAAVRTPPDVELLRAGLVRAERLHPLVAAALAAPGVAGPASGPVAVPGPGEPADDSAPGPTDHHRVECMGMVHRIALRNGTLMAVDHDPAQLAREELLMALGGPGLPCLRAIDTVHRSPEALPAVRERLGHGDVTGALAVVEGLLGPGAVLREGPLREALEAAVSGRLVHGLFRSGLVSVHPAAAATRGTGYRPRLDHRLPWELRRKRGSRARPRTGLQS
;
A
#
# COMPACT_ATOMS: atom_id res chain seq x y z
N ASP A 1 0.76 -38.01 -14.40
CA ASP A 1 -0.63 -37.75 -14.84
C ASP A 1 -1.21 -36.47 -14.25
N HIS A 2 -0.54 -35.32 -14.46
CA HIS A 2 -0.92 -34.01 -13.91
C HIS A 2 -2.29 -33.50 -14.39
N TRP A 3 -2.72 -33.93 -15.58
CA TRP A 3 -3.94 -33.40 -16.20
C TRP A 3 -5.21 -33.85 -15.46
N ALA A 4 -5.21 -35.04 -14.86
CA ALA A 4 -6.35 -35.55 -14.13
C ALA A 4 -6.53 -34.80 -12.79
N ASP A 5 -5.43 -34.51 -12.10
CA ASP A 5 -5.42 -33.74 -10.86
C ASP A 5 -5.92 -32.30 -11.10
N GLU A 6 -5.42 -31.64 -12.14
CA GLU A 6 -5.86 -30.28 -12.52
C GLU A 6 -7.33 -30.25 -12.97
N ALA A 7 -7.78 -31.27 -13.69
CA ALA A 7 -9.18 -31.41 -14.08
C ALA A 7 -10.10 -31.59 -12.85
N GLU A 8 -9.65 -32.32 -11.84
CA GLU A 8 -10.39 -32.48 -10.60
C GLU A 8 -10.52 -31.16 -9.84
N LEU A 9 -9.42 -30.41 -9.72
CA LEU A 9 -9.42 -29.08 -9.10
C LEU A 9 -10.35 -28.11 -9.83
N LEU A 10 -10.34 -28.11 -11.15
CA LEU A 10 -11.23 -27.28 -11.97
C LEU A 10 -12.71 -27.59 -11.69
N LEU A 11 -13.08 -28.88 -11.69
CA LEU A 11 -14.47 -29.28 -11.45
C LEU A 11 -14.92 -28.96 -10.02
N GLN A 12 -14.04 -29.15 -9.03
CA GLN A 12 -14.32 -28.77 -7.63
C GLN A 12 -14.50 -27.26 -7.47
N ALA A 13 -13.66 -26.45 -8.12
CA ALA A 13 -13.76 -24.99 -8.08
C ALA A 13 -15.08 -24.47 -8.70
N ASP A 14 -15.56 -25.14 -9.75
CA ASP A 14 -16.84 -24.84 -10.40
C ASP A 14 -18.05 -25.48 -9.67
N GLY A 15 -17.82 -26.18 -8.55
CA GLY A 15 -18.86 -26.88 -7.79
C GLY A 15 -19.54 -28.02 -8.57
N ARG A 16 -18.86 -28.57 -9.57
CA ARG A 16 -19.38 -29.63 -10.45
C ARG A 16 -18.87 -31.01 -10.00
N PRO A 17 -19.70 -32.06 -10.13
CA PRO A 17 -19.22 -33.42 -9.95
C PRO A 17 -18.23 -33.79 -11.06
N ARG A 18 -17.47 -34.86 -10.83
CA ARG A 18 -16.61 -35.48 -11.86
C ARG A 18 -17.43 -35.74 -13.13
N GLY A 19 -16.90 -35.36 -14.28
CA GLY A 19 -17.64 -35.43 -15.54
C GLY A 19 -16.89 -34.84 -16.73
N ALA A 20 -17.63 -34.46 -17.77
CA ALA A 20 -17.06 -33.93 -19.00
C ALA A 20 -16.47 -32.52 -18.80
N LEU A 21 -15.32 -32.29 -19.42
CA LEU A 21 -14.62 -31.01 -19.48
C LEU A 21 -13.95 -30.84 -20.84
N THR A 22 -13.59 -29.61 -21.16
CA THR A 22 -12.84 -29.28 -22.38
C THR A 22 -11.38 -28.99 -22.05
N VAL A 23 -10.45 -29.54 -22.82
CA VAL A 23 -9.01 -29.29 -22.68
C VAL A 23 -8.55 -28.47 -23.87
N ARG A 24 -7.99 -27.29 -23.62
CA ARG A 24 -7.48 -26.40 -24.67
C ARG A 24 -5.99 -26.66 -24.90
N LEU A 25 -5.62 -27.02 -26.13
CA LEU A 25 -4.21 -27.24 -26.54
C LEU A 25 -3.64 -26.12 -27.42
N GLY A 26 -4.44 -25.07 -27.67
CA GLY A 26 -4.06 -23.93 -28.49
C GLY A 26 -5.27 -23.05 -28.83
N THR A 27 -5.09 -22.06 -29.70
CA THR A 27 -6.13 -21.06 -30.03
C THR A 27 -7.35 -21.66 -30.75
N ARG A 28 -7.21 -22.82 -31.40
CA ARG A 28 -8.28 -23.48 -32.18
C ARG A 28 -8.47 -24.96 -31.89
N SER A 29 -7.64 -25.57 -31.04
CA SER A 29 -7.68 -27.00 -30.74
C SER A 29 -8.19 -27.23 -29.32
N HIS A 30 -9.36 -27.85 -29.21
CA HIS A 30 -9.95 -28.30 -27.96
C HIS A 30 -10.36 -29.77 -28.06
N PHE A 31 -10.24 -30.50 -26.95
CA PHE A 31 -10.69 -31.89 -26.81
C PHE A 31 -11.70 -31.96 -25.68
N VAL A 32 -12.70 -32.84 -25.82
CA VAL A 32 -13.63 -33.13 -24.73
C VAL A 32 -13.20 -34.42 -24.07
N LEU A 33 -12.88 -34.36 -22.78
CA LEU A 33 -12.52 -35.51 -21.96
C LEU A 33 -13.47 -35.61 -20.77
N GLU A 34 -13.61 -36.82 -20.25
CA GLU A 34 -14.37 -37.12 -19.04
C GLU A 34 -13.39 -37.50 -17.93
N LEU A 35 -13.52 -36.85 -16.78
CA LEU A 35 -12.82 -37.24 -15.57
C LEU A 35 -13.65 -38.31 -14.85
N VAL A 36 -13.06 -39.49 -14.66
CA VAL A 36 -13.72 -40.64 -14.03
C VAL A 36 -12.83 -41.21 -12.95
N ALA A 37 -13.42 -41.52 -11.80
CA ALA A 37 -12.81 -42.40 -10.80
C ALA A 37 -13.90 -43.35 -10.26
N PRO A 38 -13.59 -44.63 -10.04
CA PRO A 38 -14.54 -45.61 -9.50
C PRO A 38 -15.19 -45.19 -8.19
N ASP A 39 -14.43 -44.53 -7.32
CA ASP A 39 -14.87 -43.94 -6.06
C ASP A 39 -13.91 -42.80 -5.65
N ASP A 40 -14.13 -42.17 -4.50
CA ASP A 40 -13.30 -41.07 -4.00
C ASP A 40 -11.92 -41.52 -3.48
N SER A 41 -11.67 -42.83 -3.39
CA SER A 41 -10.40 -43.41 -2.94
C SER A 41 -9.46 -43.80 -4.10
N HIS A 42 -9.94 -43.76 -5.35
CA HIS A 42 -9.14 -44.05 -6.53
C HIS A 42 -8.64 -42.76 -7.21
N ALA A 43 -7.42 -42.82 -7.75
CA ALA A 43 -6.87 -41.74 -8.55
C ALA A 43 -7.76 -41.49 -9.78
N PRO A 44 -8.13 -40.24 -10.07
CA PRO A 44 -8.97 -39.93 -11.21
C PRO A 44 -8.21 -40.15 -12.51
N ILE A 45 -8.92 -40.58 -13.55
CA ILE A 45 -8.37 -40.75 -14.90
C ILE A 45 -9.17 -39.94 -15.91
N LEU A 46 -8.48 -39.42 -16.92
CA LEU A 46 -9.10 -38.78 -18.07
C LEU A 46 -9.32 -39.80 -19.18
N ARG A 47 -10.52 -39.83 -19.74
CA ARG A 47 -10.84 -40.64 -20.93
C ARG A 47 -11.63 -39.82 -21.96
N PRO A 48 -11.59 -40.16 -23.26
CA PRO A 48 -12.45 -39.54 -24.25
C PRO A 48 -13.94 -39.74 -23.92
N VAL A 49 -14.75 -38.71 -24.13
CA VAL A 49 -16.22 -38.83 -24.01
C VAL A 49 -16.71 -39.78 -25.10
N ARG A 50 -17.53 -40.78 -24.72
CA ARG A 50 -18.06 -41.79 -25.66
C ARG A 50 -19.20 -41.26 -26.53
N GLU A 51 -19.92 -40.26 -26.05
CA GLU A 51 -21.05 -39.63 -26.73
C GLU A 51 -20.62 -38.34 -27.45
N VAL A 52 -21.14 -38.12 -28.64
CA VAL A 52 -20.91 -36.87 -29.37
C VAL A 52 -21.80 -35.79 -28.77
N LEU A 53 -21.20 -34.86 -28.03
CA LEU A 53 -21.91 -33.73 -27.44
C LEU A 53 -22.22 -32.66 -28.50
N PRO A 54 -23.42 -32.04 -28.49
CA PRO A 54 -23.73 -30.93 -29.36
C PRO A 54 -22.86 -29.70 -29.03
N PRO A 55 -22.58 -28.82 -30.00
CA PRO A 55 -21.67 -27.67 -29.80
C PRO A 55 -22.06 -26.76 -28.63
N GLN A 56 -23.35 -26.60 -28.36
CA GLN A 56 -23.86 -25.78 -27.25
C GLN A 56 -23.51 -26.37 -25.89
N GLN A 57 -23.49 -27.70 -25.77
CA GLN A 57 -23.09 -28.36 -24.52
C GLN A 57 -21.58 -28.27 -24.33
N ILE A 58 -20.79 -28.46 -25.40
CA ILE A 58 -19.32 -28.32 -25.34
C ILE A 58 -18.93 -26.92 -24.86
N ALA A 59 -19.60 -25.87 -25.36
CA ALA A 59 -19.34 -24.49 -24.95
C ALA A 59 -19.69 -24.18 -23.48
N ALA A 60 -20.52 -25.02 -22.84
CA ALA A 60 -20.93 -24.87 -21.43
C ALA A 60 -20.11 -25.73 -20.45
N LEU A 61 -19.16 -26.53 -20.97
CA LEU A 61 -18.26 -27.33 -20.16
C LEU A 61 -17.13 -26.45 -19.57
N PRO A 62 -16.63 -26.78 -18.37
CA PRO A 62 -15.43 -26.16 -17.83
C PRO A 62 -14.25 -26.35 -18.79
N VAL A 63 -13.41 -25.32 -18.90
CA VAL A 63 -12.26 -25.31 -19.81
C VAL A 63 -10.97 -25.40 -19.02
N LEU A 64 -10.25 -26.52 -19.16
CA LEU A 64 -8.89 -26.67 -18.67
C LEU A 64 -7.94 -25.90 -19.61
N PRO A 65 -7.28 -24.83 -19.12
CA PRO A 65 -6.46 -23.97 -19.96
C PRO A 65 -5.16 -24.67 -20.35
N GLU A 66 -4.61 -24.26 -21.48
CA GLU A 66 -3.35 -24.80 -22.04
C GLU A 66 -2.18 -24.78 -21.05
N ALA A 67 -2.11 -23.78 -20.17
CA ALA A 67 -1.08 -23.67 -19.14
C ALA A 67 -1.10 -24.80 -18.10
N ALA A 68 -2.27 -25.39 -17.82
CA ALA A 68 -2.41 -26.52 -16.89
C ALA A 68 -2.02 -27.87 -17.54
N VAL A 69 -1.92 -27.87 -18.88
CA VAL A 69 -1.77 -29.07 -19.70
C VAL A 69 -0.34 -29.17 -20.24
N ARG A 70 0.32 -28.04 -20.47
CA ARG A 70 1.73 -28.01 -20.90
C ARG A 70 2.66 -28.08 -19.69
N THR A 71 3.79 -28.79 -19.88
CA THR A 71 4.89 -28.70 -18.92
C THR A 71 5.49 -27.29 -18.99
N PRO A 72 5.73 -26.60 -17.87
CA PRO A 72 6.37 -25.29 -17.90
C PRO A 72 7.77 -25.37 -18.54
N PRO A 73 8.18 -24.37 -19.33
CA PRO A 73 9.46 -24.40 -20.05
C PRO A 73 10.65 -24.52 -19.09
N ASP A 74 10.57 -23.92 -17.90
CA ASP A 74 11.63 -24.01 -16.88
C ASP A 74 11.84 -25.46 -16.41
N VAL A 75 10.76 -26.24 -16.29
CA VAL A 75 10.84 -27.67 -15.93
C VAL A 75 11.47 -28.47 -17.06
N GLU A 76 11.14 -28.17 -18.31
CA GLU A 76 11.75 -28.82 -19.48
C GLU A 76 13.24 -28.51 -19.58
N LEU A 77 13.63 -27.24 -19.38
CA LEU A 77 15.03 -26.80 -19.39
C LEU A 77 15.85 -27.44 -18.27
N LEU A 78 15.27 -27.57 -17.07
CA LEU A 78 15.91 -28.27 -15.94
C LEU A 78 16.08 -29.76 -16.24
N ARG A 79 15.02 -30.45 -16.73
CA ARG A 79 15.08 -31.88 -17.08
C ARG A 79 16.08 -32.16 -18.19
N ALA A 80 16.20 -31.24 -19.15
CA ALA A 80 17.19 -31.31 -20.22
C ALA A 80 18.61 -30.92 -19.78
N GLY A 81 18.81 -30.47 -18.54
CA GLY A 81 20.10 -30.03 -18.01
C GLY A 81 20.66 -28.76 -18.66
N LEU A 82 19.83 -28.03 -19.41
CA LEU A 82 20.22 -26.80 -20.12
C LEU A 82 20.31 -25.60 -19.17
N VAL A 83 19.58 -25.67 -18.06
CA VAL A 83 19.62 -24.70 -16.97
C VAL A 83 19.76 -25.47 -15.67
N ARG A 84 20.50 -24.90 -14.72
CA ARG A 84 20.57 -25.43 -13.35
C ARG A 84 19.62 -24.68 -12.44
N ALA A 85 19.10 -25.33 -11.41
CA ALA A 85 18.15 -24.72 -10.47
C ALA A 85 18.68 -23.42 -9.83
N GLU A 86 19.99 -23.32 -9.58
CA GLU A 86 20.60 -22.13 -8.97
C GLU A 86 20.63 -20.92 -9.91
N ARG A 87 20.38 -21.13 -11.21
CA ARG A 87 20.25 -20.06 -12.22
C ARG A 87 18.81 -19.58 -12.40
N LEU A 88 17.83 -20.26 -11.81
CA LEU A 88 16.46 -19.81 -11.78
C LEU A 88 16.26 -18.77 -10.67
N HIS A 89 15.21 -17.97 -10.77
CA HIS A 89 14.83 -17.09 -9.67
C HIS A 89 14.55 -17.94 -8.41
N PRO A 90 14.99 -17.54 -7.21
CA PRO A 90 14.89 -18.37 -6.00
C PRO A 90 13.47 -18.89 -5.71
N LEU A 91 12.43 -18.07 -5.98
CA LEU A 91 11.04 -18.49 -5.83
C LEU A 91 10.64 -19.60 -6.82
N VAL A 92 11.11 -19.51 -8.06
CA VAL A 92 10.83 -20.52 -9.10
C VAL A 92 11.60 -21.80 -8.78
N ALA A 93 12.87 -21.68 -8.39
CA ALA A 93 13.67 -22.81 -7.94
C ALA A 93 13.01 -23.55 -6.76
N ALA A 94 12.52 -22.81 -5.76
CA ALA A 94 11.82 -23.38 -4.62
C ALA A 94 10.51 -24.08 -5.01
N ALA A 95 9.71 -23.46 -5.89
CA ALA A 95 8.45 -24.03 -6.36
C ALA A 95 8.67 -25.33 -7.17
N LEU A 96 9.73 -25.39 -7.97
CA LEU A 96 10.06 -26.56 -8.80
C LEU A 96 10.81 -27.66 -8.04
N ALA A 97 11.48 -27.33 -6.93
CA ALA A 97 12.19 -28.28 -6.08
C ALA A 97 11.25 -29.00 -5.10
N ALA A 98 10.05 -28.49 -4.86
CA ALA A 98 9.03 -29.18 -4.07
C ALA A 98 8.50 -30.40 -4.86
N PRO A 99 8.72 -31.64 -4.42
CA PRO A 99 8.11 -32.78 -5.07
C PRO A 99 6.61 -32.77 -4.79
N GLY A 100 5.83 -32.80 -5.87
CA GLY A 100 4.42 -33.19 -5.96
C GLY A 100 3.55 -32.97 -4.72
N VAL A 101 2.87 -31.83 -4.66
CA VAL A 101 1.65 -31.70 -3.86
C VAL A 101 0.49 -31.55 -4.85
N ALA A 102 -0.19 -32.66 -5.06
CA ALA A 102 -1.57 -32.67 -5.50
C ALA A 102 -2.45 -32.02 -4.42
N GLY A 103 -3.37 -31.15 -4.84
CA GLY A 103 -4.48 -30.65 -4.02
C GLY A 103 -4.17 -29.48 -3.08
N PRO A 104 -5.13 -28.58 -2.84
CA PRO A 104 -4.92 -27.37 -2.07
C PRO A 104 -4.71 -27.77 -0.61
N ALA A 105 -3.61 -27.31 -0.01
CA ALA A 105 -3.51 -27.30 1.45
C ALA A 105 -4.42 -26.20 2.01
N SER A 106 -5.74 -26.40 1.88
CA SER A 106 -6.73 -25.89 2.82
C SER A 106 -6.72 -26.84 4.01
N GLY A 107 -5.91 -26.51 5.01
CA GLY A 107 -5.90 -27.13 6.33
C GLY A 107 -5.67 -26.03 7.37
N PRO A 108 -6.36 -26.08 8.52
CA PRO A 108 -6.59 -24.92 9.36
C PRO A 108 -5.26 -24.44 9.96
N VAL A 109 -4.96 -23.15 9.80
CA VAL A 109 -4.01 -22.50 10.70
C VAL A 109 -4.62 -22.62 12.09
N ALA A 110 -3.98 -23.43 12.93
CA ALA A 110 -4.32 -23.60 14.32
C ALA A 110 -4.40 -22.21 14.96
N VAL A 111 -5.58 -21.89 15.47
CA VAL A 111 -5.81 -20.78 16.39
C VAL A 111 -4.89 -20.99 17.60
N PRO A 112 -3.94 -20.09 17.89
CA PRO A 112 -3.41 -20.01 19.24
C PRO A 112 -4.54 -19.47 20.11
N GLY A 113 -4.99 -20.28 21.08
CA GLY A 113 -5.91 -19.84 22.11
C GLY A 113 -5.36 -18.62 22.88
N PRO A 114 -6.20 -17.94 23.67
CA PRO A 114 -5.84 -16.72 24.37
C PRO A 114 -4.81 -17.04 25.45
N GLY A 115 -3.54 -16.80 25.13
CA GLY A 115 -2.41 -16.83 26.05
C GLY A 115 -2.16 -15.42 26.59
N GLU A 116 -2.26 -15.31 27.90
CA GLU A 116 -2.11 -14.15 28.79
C GLU A 116 -0.81 -13.32 28.63
N PRO A 117 -0.74 -12.12 29.26
CA PRO A 117 0.14 -11.04 28.85
C PRO A 117 1.56 -11.26 29.37
N ALA A 118 2.54 -11.10 28.48
CA ALA A 118 3.92 -10.85 28.88
C ALA A 118 4.08 -9.33 29.09
N ASP A 119 4.11 -8.97 30.35
CA ASP A 119 4.57 -7.71 30.90
C ASP A 119 5.99 -7.39 30.37
N ASP A 120 6.11 -6.31 29.61
CA ASP A 120 7.33 -5.50 29.66
C ASP A 120 6.89 -4.02 29.73
N SER A 121 7.05 -3.51 30.94
CA SER A 121 6.53 -2.26 31.44
C SER A 121 7.21 -1.03 30.83
N ALA A 122 6.42 -0.16 30.18
CA ALA A 122 6.54 1.29 30.28
C ALA A 122 5.16 1.95 30.06
N PRO A 123 4.56 2.61 31.06
CA PRO A 123 3.26 3.23 30.93
C PRO A 123 3.42 4.63 30.30
N GLY A 124 3.34 4.69 28.97
CA GLY A 124 2.93 5.90 28.25
C GLY A 124 1.52 5.68 27.70
N PRO A 125 0.68 6.70 27.54
CA PRO A 125 -0.60 6.56 26.86
C PRO A 125 -0.33 6.39 25.36
N THR A 126 0.16 5.23 24.92
CA THR A 126 0.21 4.92 23.50
C THR A 126 -1.19 4.49 23.10
N ASP A 127 -1.98 5.47 22.72
CA ASP A 127 -3.29 5.26 22.13
C ASP A 127 -3.08 4.53 20.80
N HIS A 128 -3.10 3.20 20.85
CA HIS A 128 -2.90 2.37 19.67
C HIS A 128 -4.13 2.55 18.78
N HIS A 129 -3.94 3.15 17.60
CA HIS A 129 -5.02 3.28 16.64
C HIS A 129 -5.51 1.89 16.21
N ARG A 130 -6.82 1.66 16.30
CA ARG A 130 -7.45 0.38 15.95
C ARG A 130 -8.14 0.48 14.60
N VAL A 131 -7.94 -0.52 13.75
CA VAL A 131 -8.50 -0.57 12.40
C VAL A 131 -9.08 -1.95 12.14
N GLU A 132 -10.27 -2.00 11.55
CA GLU A 132 -10.85 -3.25 11.07
C GLU A 132 -10.17 -3.67 9.76
N CYS A 133 -9.51 -4.82 9.80
CA CYS A 133 -8.74 -5.38 8.69
C CYS A 133 -9.14 -6.83 8.49
N MET A 134 -9.76 -7.13 7.34
CA MET A 134 -10.16 -8.50 6.95
C MET A 134 -10.98 -9.24 8.04
N GLY A 135 -11.91 -8.52 8.68
CA GLY A 135 -12.79 -9.09 9.71
C GLY A 135 -12.19 -9.19 11.12
N MET A 136 -10.96 -8.71 11.32
CA MET A 136 -10.30 -8.64 12.63
C MET A 136 -9.90 -7.19 12.96
N VAL A 137 -9.80 -6.88 14.25
CA VAL A 137 -9.33 -5.56 14.70
C VAL A 137 -7.82 -5.61 14.87
N HIS A 138 -7.10 -4.82 14.07
CA HIS A 138 -5.65 -4.70 14.11
C HIS A 138 -5.24 -3.38 14.77
N ARG A 139 -4.05 -3.37 15.35
CA ARG A 139 -3.42 -2.25 16.04
C ARG A 139 -2.37 -1.61 15.14
N ILE A 140 -2.35 -0.29 15.15
CA ILE A 140 -1.30 0.54 14.57
C ILE A 140 -0.63 1.28 15.73
N ALA A 141 0.70 1.23 15.75
CA ALA A 141 1.49 1.81 16.82
C ALA A 141 2.81 2.38 16.29
N LEU A 142 3.36 3.35 17.01
CA LEU A 142 4.72 3.81 16.81
C LEU A 142 5.69 2.73 17.34
N ARG A 143 6.51 2.19 16.44
CA ARG A 143 7.57 1.25 16.80
C ARG A 143 8.83 1.62 16.04
N ASN A 144 9.96 1.66 16.74
CA ASN A 144 11.25 2.09 16.19
C ASN A 144 11.21 3.48 15.52
N GLY A 145 10.38 4.39 16.05
CA GLY A 145 10.27 5.76 15.55
C GLY A 145 9.43 5.93 14.28
N THR A 146 8.69 4.91 13.87
CA THR A 146 7.81 4.95 12.69
C THR A 146 6.46 4.32 13.00
N LEU A 147 5.38 4.86 12.41
CA LEU A 147 4.03 4.31 12.53
C LEU A 147 3.90 2.99 11.73
N MET A 148 3.58 1.89 12.41
CA MET A 148 3.52 0.55 11.81
C MET A 148 2.27 -0.22 12.25
N ALA A 149 1.78 -1.10 11.36
CA ALA A 149 0.73 -2.06 11.68
C ALA A 149 1.36 -3.27 12.39
N VAL A 150 1.19 -3.37 13.71
CA VAL A 150 1.95 -4.30 14.55
C VAL A 150 1.46 -5.75 14.49
N ASP A 151 0.23 -5.96 14.02
CA ASP A 151 -0.41 -7.27 13.96
C ASP A 151 -0.21 -7.97 12.60
N HIS A 152 0.72 -7.49 11.77
CA HIS A 152 1.07 -8.11 10.50
C HIS A 152 2.53 -8.56 10.46
N ASP A 153 2.77 -9.65 9.72
CA ASP A 153 4.11 -10.09 9.37
C ASP A 153 4.79 -9.11 8.39
N PRO A 154 6.09 -8.79 8.55
CA PRO A 154 6.78 -7.86 7.65
C PRO A 154 6.76 -8.26 6.17
N ALA A 155 6.81 -9.56 5.83
CA ALA A 155 6.75 -9.99 4.44
C ALA A 155 5.35 -9.80 3.85
N GLN A 156 4.31 -9.96 4.66
CA GLN A 156 2.95 -9.59 4.28
C GLN A 156 2.85 -8.09 4.00
N LEU A 157 3.36 -7.24 4.91
CA LEU A 157 3.32 -5.79 4.73
C LEU A 157 4.04 -5.36 3.45
N ALA A 158 5.25 -5.87 3.19
CA ALA A 158 6.01 -5.52 1.99
C ALA A 158 5.28 -5.85 0.68
N ARG A 159 4.62 -7.01 0.63
CA ARG A 159 3.81 -7.41 -0.55
C ARG A 159 2.61 -6.48 -0.75
N GLU A 160 1.94 -6.11 0.33
CA GLU A 160 0.74 -5.27 0.28
C GLU A 160 1.08 -3.80 -0.02
N GLU A 161 2.23 -3.31 0.46
CA GLU A 161 2.78 -2.01 0.08
C GLU A 161 3.11 -1.96 -1.42
N LEU A 162 3.70 -3.03 -1.97
CA LEU A 162 3.95 -3.14 -3.41
C LEU A 162 2.63 -3.15 -4.20
N LEU A 163 1.63 -3.87 -3.72
CA LEU A 163 0.30 -3.89 -4.33
C LEU A 163 -0.32 -2.48 -4.37
N MET A 164 -0.24 -1.73 -3.26
CA MET A 164 -0.69 -0.33 -3.21
C MET A 164 0.08 0.58 -4.17
N ALA A 165 1.40 0.44 -4.23
CA ALA A 165 2.24 1.24 -5.12
C ALA A 165 1.91 1.01 -6.60
N LEU A 166 1.45 -0.20 -6.95
CA LEU A 166 0.99 -0.56 -8.29
C LEU A 166 -0.50 -0.23 -8.56
N GLY A 167 -1.16 0.46 -7.63
CA GLY A 167 -2.55 0.91 -7.76
C GLY A 167 -3.60 -0.13 -7.35
N GLY A 168 -3.18 -1.25 -6.75
CA GLY A 168 -4.09 -2.25 -6.20
C GLY A 168 -4.71 -1.83 -4.85
N PRO A 169 -5.81 -2.49 -4.44
CA PRO A 169 -6.45 -2.21 -3.16
C PRO A 169 -5.60 -2.77 -2.00
N GLY A 170 -4.82 -1.92 -1.35
CA GLY A 170 -4.00 -2.34 -0.20
C GLY A 170 -4.80 -2.65 1.06
N LEU A 171 -4.18 -3.30 2.03
CA LEU A 171 -4.79 -3.59 3.34
C LEU A 171 -5.36 -2.33 4.02
N PRO A 172 -6.51 -2.45 4.71
CA PRO A 172 -7.08 -1.36 5.52
C PRO A 172 -6.07 -0.70 6.47
N CYS A 173 -5.20 -1.48 7.13
CA CYS A 173 -4.16 -0.96 8.01
C CYS A 173 -3.15 -0.07 7.29
N LEU A 174 -2.66 -0.50 6.12
CA LEU A 174 -1.71 0.29 5.34
C LEU A 174 -2.35 1.56 4.78
N ARG A 175 -3.61 1.47 4.35
CA ARG A 175 -4.38 2.66 3.93
C ARG A 175 -4.60 3.64 5.07
N ALA A 176 -4.85 3.15 6.28
CA ALA A 176 -4.98 3.99 7.47
C ALA A 176 -3.67 4.73 7.77
N ILE A 177 -2.53 4.03 7.78
CA ILE A 177 -1.20 4.65 7.95
C ILE A 177 -0.96 5.70 6.86
N ASP A 178 -1.21 5.35 5.60
CA ASP A 178 -1.03 6.24 4.44
C ASP A 178 -1.91 7.50 4.54
N THR A 179 -3.12 7.37 5.08
CA THR A 179 -4.03 8.50 5.37
C THR A 179 -3.45 9.41 6.45
N VAL A 180 -2.96 8.85 7.56
CA VAL A 180 -2.34 9.64 8.65
C VAL A 180 -1.09 10.37 8.16
N HIS A 181 -0.29 9.76 7.26
CA HIS A 181 0.87 10.42 6.66
C HIS A 181 0.52 11.59 5.74
N ARG A 182 -0.63 11.56 5.05
CA ARG A 182 -1.04 12.64 4.14
C ARG A 182 -1.88 13.73 4.81
N SER A 183 -2.86 13.31 5.60
CA SER A 183 -3.86 14.18 6.19
C SER A 183 -4.25 13.67 7.58
N PRO A 184 -3.36 13.83 8.58
CA PRO A 184 -3.68 13.44 9.95
C PRO A 184 -4.85 14.29 10.49
N GLU A 185 -5.65 13.73 11.40
CA GLU A 185 -6.76 14.46 12.02
C GLU A 185 -6.30 15.73 12.75
N ALA A 186 -5.07 15.73 13.29
CA ALA A 186 -4.46 16.89 13.93
C ALA A 186 -4.01 18.00 12.94
N LEU A 187 -4.13 17.79 11.62
CA LEU A 187 -3.66 18.74 10.60
C LEU A 187 -4.20 20.17 10.77
N PRO A 188 -5.48 20.42 11.13
CA PRO A 188 -5.97 21.77 11.39
C PRO A 188 -5.19 22.48 12.51
N ALA A 189 -4.93 21.80 13.62
CA ALA A 189 -4.15 22.34 14.73
C ALA A 189 -2.68 22.58 14.34
N VAL A 190 -2.09 21.70 13.53
CA VAL A 190 -0.75 21.90 12.97
C VAL A 190 -0.71 23.15 12.09
N ARG A 191 -1.69 23.33 11.20
CA ARG A 191 -1.80 24.52 10.33
C ARG A 191 -1.94 25.81 11.13
N GLU A 192 -2.74 25.79 12.19
CA GLU A 192 -2.90 26.94 13.09
C GLU A 192 -1.56 27.33 13.73
N ARG A 193 -0.83 26.36 14.31
CA ARG A 193 0.50 26.59 14.90
C ARG A 193 1.49 27.16 13.89
N LEU A 194 1.53 26.58 12.68
CA LEU A 194 2.37 27.08 11.59
C LEU A 194 2.00 28.51 11.18
N GLY A 195 0.70 28.83 11.13
CA GLY A 195 0.19 30.18 10.87
C GLY A 195 0.63 31.21 11.91
N HIS A 196 0.80 30.78 13.16
CA HIS A 196 1.34 31.60 14.25
C HIS A 196 2.87 31.60 14.34
N GLY A 197 3.56 30.81 13.52
CA GLY A 197 5.02 30.68 13.52
C GLY A 197 5.57 29.72 14.58
N ASP A 198 4.72 28.97 15.28
CA ASP A 198 5.12 27.90 16.21
C ASP A 198 5.47 26.62 15.45
N VAL A 199 6.66 26.61 14.86
CA VAL A 199 7.12 25.45 14.08
C VAL A 199 7.58 24.31 14.97
N THR A 200 8.22 24.62 16.10
CA THR A 200 8.66 23.59 17.04
C THR A 200 7.46 22.83 17.60
N GLY A 201 6.40 23.51 18.02
CA GLY A 201 5.19 22.86 18.50
C GLY A 201 4.44 22.11 17.39
N ALA A 202 4.40 22.65 16.16
CA ALA A 202 3.83 21.95 15.02
C ALA A 202 4.56 20.64 14.72
N LEU A 203 5.90 20.65 14.70
CA LEU A 203 6.71 19.46 14.45
C LEU A 203 6.59 18.45 15.59
N ALA A 204 6.57 18.89 16.85
CA ALA A 204 6.37 17.99 17.99
C ALA A 204 5.05 17.20 17.90
N VAL A 205 3.97 17.83 17.43
CA VAL A 205 2.69 17.13 17.18
C VAL A 205 2.82 16.11 16.05
N VAL A 206 3.48 16.46 14.94
CA VAL A 206 3.67 15.56 13.81
C VAL A 206 4.57 14.37 14.18
N GLU A 207 5.69 14.63 14.86
CA GLU A 207 6.61 13.60 15.35
C GLU A 207 5.95 12.70 16.38
N GLY A 208 5.08 13.23 17.24
CA GLY A 208 4.29 12.44 18.19
C GLY A 208 3.27 11.52 17.52
N LEU A 209 2.81 11.83 16.31
CA LEU A 209 1.83 11.03 15.57
C LEU A 209 2.47 10.03 14.60
N LEU A 210 3.45 10.48 13.82
CA LEU A 210 4.08 9.68 12.75
C LEU A 210 5.38 9.01 13.21
N GLY A 211 5.98 9.54 14.27
CA GLY A 211 7.30 9.18 14.75
C GLY A 211 8.41 10.05 14.14
N PRO A 212 9.56 10.16 14.81
CA PRO A 212 10.69 10.97 14.35
C PRO A 212 11.35 10.43 13.06
N GLY A 213 11.16 9.14 12.75
CA GLY A 213 11.67 8.50 11.53
C GLY A 213 10.72 8.59 10.34
N ALA A 214 9.59 9.30 10.48
CA ALA A 214 8.57 9.33 9.45
C ALA A 214 9.02 10.08 8.19
N VAL A 215 8.86 9.44 7.04
CA VAL A 215 8.98 10.10 5.73
C VAL A 215 7.63 10.69 5.35
N LEU A 216 7.61 12.00 5.09
CA LEU A 216 6.41 12.71 4.66
C LEU A 216 6.02 12.30 3.24
N ARG A 217 4.76 11.91 3.08
CA ARG A 217 4.17 11.57 1.77
C ARG A 217 3.58 12.82 1.14
N GLU A 218 3.42 12.80 -0.19
CA GLU A 218 2.69 13.85 -0.90
C GLU A 218 1.27 13.99 -0.35
N GLY A 219 0.87 15.22 -0.02
CA GLY A 219 -0.46 15.50 0.49
C GLY A 219 -0.56 16.74 1.37
N PRO A 220 -1.75 16.98 1.96
CA PRO A 220 -2.08 18.21 2.68
C PRO A 220 -1.15 18.59 3.85
N LEU A 221 -0.57 17.61 4.53
CA LEU A 221 0.41 17.81 5.59
C LEU A 221 1.73 18.35 5.04
N ARG A 222 2.27 17.69 4.00
CA ARG A 222 3.52 18.11 3.35
C ARG A 222 3.38 19.50 2.75
N GLU A 223 2.30 19.75 2.02
CA GLU A 223 1.98 21.07 1.47
C GLU A 223 1.94 22.17 2.54
N ALA A 224 1.34 21.89 3.70
CA ALA A 224 1.27 22.86 4.80
C ALA A 224 2.66 23.21 5.36
N LEU A 225 3.53 22.21 5.51
CA LEU A 225 4.90 22.40 5.98
C LEU A 225 5.75 23.15 4.95
N GLU A 226 5.65 22.77 3.67
CA GLU A 226 6.33 23.45 2.56
C GLU A 226 5.87 24.90 2.41
N ALA A 227 4.57 25.17 2.55
CA ALA A 227 4.03 26.52 2.55
C ALA A 227 4.57 27.35 3.72
N ALA A 228 4.69 26.77 4.92
CA ALA A 228 5.26 27.44 6.08
C ALA A 228 6.77 27.76 5.90
N VAL A 229 7.53 26.85 5.29
CA VAL A 229 8.94 27.09 4.93
C VAL A 229 9.04 28.20 3.89
N SER A 230 8.27 28.10 2.80
CA SER A 230 8.24 29.10 1.73
C SER A 230 7.86 30.47 2.27
N GLY A 231 6.84 30.56 3.12
CA GLY A 231 6.41 31.80 3.77
C GLY A 231 7.53 32.44 4.61
N ARG A 232 8.28 31.64 5.37
CA ARG A 232 9.43 32.13 6.15
C ARG A 232 10.57 32.62 5.27
N LEU A 233 10.90 31.91 4.20
CA LEU A 233 11.93 32.35 3.24
C LEU A 233 11.54 33.69 2.60
N VAL A 234 10.32 33.80 2.07
CA VAL A 234 9.85 35.04 1.44
C VAL A 234 9.80 36.19 2.45
N HIS A 235 9.37 35.93 3.68
CA HIS A 235 9.39 36.93 4.75
C HIS A 235 10.84 37.36 5.10
N GLY A 236 11.77 36.42 5.16
CA GLY A 236 13.20 36.68 5.39
C GLY A 236 13.85 37.50 4.27
N LEU A 237 13.55 37.18 3.01
CA LEU A 237 14.00 37.94 1.84
C LEU A 237 13.49 39.39 1.86
N PHE A 238 12.22 39.58 2.22
CA PHE A 238 11.68 40.93 2.43
C PHE A 238 12.38 41.65 3.59
N ARG A 239 12.60 40.98 4.73
CA ARG A 239 13.24 41.58 5.90
C ARG A 239 14.71 41.93 5.69
N SER A 240 15.40 41.24 4.79
CA SER A 240 16.78 41.53 4.37
C SER A 240 16.86 42.58 3.26
N GLY A 241 15.72 43.03 2.73
CA GLY A 241 15.68 44.03 1.64
C GLY A 241 15.97 43.46 0.25
N LEU A 242 16.12 42.13 0.12
CA LEU A 242 16.30 41.45 -1.16
C LEU A 242 15.03 41.46 -2.01
N VAL A 243 13.86 41.67 -1.40
CA VAL A 243 12.58 41.88 -2.07
C VAL A 243 11.93 43.17 -1.56
N SER A 244 11.47 44.02 -2.49
CA SER A 244 10.97 45.37 -2.19
C SER A 244 9.52 45.43 -1.71
N VAL A 245 8.72 44.39 -2.01
CA VAL A 245 7.30 44.31 -1.67
C VAL A 245 7.09 43.22 -0.64
N HIS A 246 6.38 43.54 0.45
CA HIS A 246 6.02 42.54 1.45
C HIS A 246 5.09 41.49 0.81
N PRO A 247 5.30 40.17 1.05
CA PRO A 247 4.47 39.12 0.47
C PRO A 247 2.96 39.33 0.68
N ALA A 248 2.54 39.72 1.89
CA ALA A 248 1.13 40.03 2.18
C ALA A 248 0.56 41.20 1.37
N ALA A 249 1.40 42.12 0.88
CA ALA A 249 0.95 43.25 0.05
C ALA A 249 0.73 42.84 -1.43
N ALA A 250 1.37 41.77 -1.89
CA ALA A 250 1.17 41.21 -3.22
C ALA A 250 -0.17 40.45 -3.31
N ALA A 251 -0.55 39.72 -2.25
CA ALA A 251 -1.83 39.00 -2.16
C ALA A 251 -3.05 39.94 -2.17
N THR A 252 -2.91 41.17 -1.66
CA THR A 252 -4.00 42.17 -1.59
C THR A 252 -4.21 42.98 -2.88
N ARG A 253 -3.49 42.71 -3.97
CA ARG A 253 -3.60 43.50 -5.22
C ARG A 253 -4.97 43.40 -5.92
N GLY A 254 -5.89 42.55 -5.44
CA GLY A 254 -7.27 42.46 -5.91
C GLY A 254 -8.32 43.25 -5.11
N THR A 255 -8.03 43.76 -3.91
CA THR A 255 -9.06 44.33 -3.00
C THR A 255 -8.82 45.78 -2.58
N GLY A 256 -7.80 46.46 -3.11
CA GLY A 256 -7.59 47.92 -2.92
C GLY A 256 -7.28 48.38 -1.49
N TYR A 257 -7.42 47.51 -0.49
CA TYR A 257 -7.22 47.85 0.91
C TYR A 257 -5.86 47.36 1.38
N ARG A 258 -4.93 48.29 1.65
CA ARG A 258 -3.70 48.02 2.41
C ARG A 258 -4.04 48.04 3.90
N PRO A 259 -4.02 46.90 4.62
CA PRO A 259 -4.16 46.94 6.07
C PRO A 259 -2.92 47.59 6.65
N ARG A 260 -3.07 48.75 7.29
CA ARG A 260 -1.99 49.36 8.07
C ARG A 260 -1.87 48.56 9.37
N LEU A 261 -0.95 47.60 9.40
CA LEU A 261 -0.65 46.74 10.55
C LEU A 261 -0.26 47.49 11.82
N ASP A 262 0.02 48.80 11.74
CA ASP A 262 0.55 49.58 12.84
C ASP A 262 -0.51 50.27 13.71
N HIS A 263 -1.80 50.25 13.35
CA HIS A 263 -2.80 51.09 14.04
C HIS A 263 -3.03 50.67 15.52
N ARG A 264 -2.80 49.42 15.88
CA ARG A 264 -3.05 48.91 17.25
C ARG A 264 -1.78 48.65 18.08
N LEU A 265 -0.61 49.07 17.61
CA LEU A 265 0.63 48.91 18.38
C LEU A 265 0.88 50.14 19.29
N PRO A 266 1.19 49.92 20.58
CA PRO A 266 1.70 50.96 21.48
C PRO A 266 2.88 51.71 20.87
N TRP A 267 2.96 53.01 21.14
CA TRP A 267 3.89 53.93 20.49
C TRP A 267 5.37 53.53 20.70
N GLU A 268 5.72 52.88 21.84
CA GLU A 268 7.08 52.43 22.12
C GLU A 268 7.54 51.36 21.11
N LEU A 269 6.63 50.48 20.66
CA LEU A 269 6.92 49.41 19.70
C LEU A 269 7.00 49.93 18.25
N ARG A 270 6.27 51.01 17.93
CA ARG A 270 6.41 51.72 16.64
C ARG A 270 7.81 52.32 16.47
N ARG A 271 8.36 52.92 17.53
CA ARG A 271 9.67 53.59 17.48
C ARG A 271 10.81 52.60 17.23
N LYS A 272 10.74 51.39 17.79
CA LYS A 272 11.72 50.32 17.53
C LYS A 272 11.67 49.80 16.09
N ARG A 273 10.49 49.67 15.47
CA ARG A 273 10.35 49.25 14.06
C ARG A 273 10.85 50.31 13.06
N GLY A 274 10.73 51.60 13.38
CA GLY A 274 11.29 52.68 12.57
C GLY A 274 12.83 52.75 12.57
N SER A 275 13.48 52.21 13.62
CA SER A 275 14.93 52.26 13.79
C SER A 275 15.70 51.10 13.15
N ARG A 276 15.01 50.01 12.75
CA ARG A 276 15.65 48.94 11.97
C ARG A 276 15.75 49.42 10.54
N ALA A 277 16.97 49.81 10.15
CA ALA A 277 17.37 50.28 8.84
C ALA A 277 16.54 49.64 7.72
N ARG A 278 15.55 50.39 7.23
CA ARG A 278 14.97 50.16 5.92
C ARG A 278 16.01 50.71 4.94
N PRO A 279 16.65 49.89 4.08
CA PRO A 279 17.50 50.46 3.05
C PRO A 279 16.59 51.34 2.19
N ARG A 280 16.84 52.64 2.22
CA ARG A 280 16.26 53.58 1.27
C ARG A 280 16.94 53.29 -0.05
N THR A 281 16.38 52.42 -0.88
CA THR A 281 16.70 52.40 -2.30
C THR A 281 16.14 53.71 -2.88
N GLY A 282 16.98 54.73 -2.90
CA GLY A 282 16.77 55.91 -3.72
C GLY A 282 16.94 55.51 -5.18
N LEU A 283 15.82 55.36 -5.89
CA LEU A 283 15.82 55.49 -7.34
C LEU A 283 15.92 56.98 -7.63
N GLN A 284 17.14 57.46 -7.91
CA GLN A 284 17.32 58.68 -8.69
C GLN A 284 17.22 58.30 -10.17
N SER A 285 16.50 59.15 -10.90
CA SER A 285 16.14 59.07 -12.32
C SER A 285 17.32 58.90 -13.26
#